data_AF-A0A973GRQ0-F1
#
_entry.id   AF-A0A973GRQ0-F1
#
_cell.length_a   1.000
_cell.length_b   1.000
_cell.length_c   1.000
_cell.angle_alpha   90.00
_cell.angle_beta   90.00
_cell.angle_gamma   90.00
#
_symmetry.space_group_name_H-M   'P 1'
#
loop_
_entity.id
_entity.type
_entity.pdbx_description
1 polymer ?
#
loop_
_entity_poly.entity_id
_entity_poly.type
_entity_poly.pdbx_seq_one_letter_code
_entity_poly.pdbx_strand_id
1 'polypeptide(L)'
;MKNLPHLLYHVVVIIMSAAIALSLPLLVSFLAGNFLAFWAFVENEKIFLVSIEIAVAVLLVLFFNHMTKYWRKRDLSRMAKSAGLALVAHSRGFFARKKMKELKERNGFGRDIMLMGSTGYRTFVDPDGDLHRVLQKCRGAKIMLLDPLREGAIARAKSLADPDISPEIFREQIIRSIDFLKGLKGAQKNIRLKLYQDMPLLKLAILGDTLCVRHYHTGLHVDEMPEYVFRHDRNPGGLYNPFYQYFLNRWSDPDIPEYDLDTDELVYRDRTGTEVRREKFNDITMAVGEWDVPEKSGCAVQNLAFAFGREKVYA
;
A
#
# COMPACT_ATOMS: atom_id res chain seq x y z
N MET A 1 22.84 28.76 2.64
CA MET A 1 22.82 28.33 1.23
C MET A 1 21.41 28.34 0.61
N LYS A 2 20.60 29.41 0.78
CA LYS A 2 19.20 29.48 0.30
C LYS A 2 19.01 30.21 -1.04
N ASN A 3 20.08 30.72 -1.66
CA ASN A 3 19.98 31.60 -2.84
C ASN A 3 20.38 30.91 -4.16
N LEU A 4 20.92 29.69 -4.09
CA LEU A 4 21.36 28.92 -5.27
C LEU A 4 20.23 28.59 -6.26
N PRO A 5 19.02 28.16 -5.85
CA PRO A 5 17.95 27.85 -6.81
C PRO A 5 17.37 29.11 -7.48
N HIS A 6 17.39 30.25 -6.80
CA HIS A 6 16.94 31.53 -7.35
C HIS A 6 17.93 32.09 -8.38
N LEU A 7 19.24 32.01 -8.10
CA LEU A 7 20.29 32.38 -9.06
C LEU A 7 20.27 31.47 -10.30
N LEU A 8 20.08 30.16 -10.12
CA LEU A 8 19.98 29.22 -11.24
C LEU A 8 18.77 29.54 -12.14
N TYR A 9 17.63 29.91 -11.54
CA TYR A 9 16.43 30.30 -12.28
C TYR A 9 16.70 31.53 -13.17
N HIS A 10 17.32 32.58 -12.62
CA HIS A 10 17.64 33.79 -13.40
C HIS A 10 18.63 33.52 -14.53
N VAL A 11 19.66 32.70 -14.28
CA VAL A 11 20.62 32.31 -15.33
C VAL A 11 19.94 31.52 -16.45
N VAL A 12 19.05 30.58 -16.12
CA VAL A 12 18.28 29.83 -17.12
C VAL A 12 17.36 30.75 -17.93
N VAL A 13 16.69 31.70 -17.28
CA VAL A 13 15.82 32.68 -17.97
C VAL A 13 16.62 33.56 -18.92
N ILE A 14 17.79 34.06 -18.51
CA ILE A 14 18.67 34.89 -19.35
C ILE A 14 19.18 34.09 -20.55
N ILE A 15 19.65 32.86 -20.35
CA ILE A 15 20.11 31.98 -21.44
C ILE A 15 18.97 31.67 -22.40
N MET A 16 17.77 31.38 -21.90
CA MET A 16 16.60 31.09 -22.73
C MET A 16 16.18 32.32 -23.52
N SER A 17 16.20 33.51 -22.92
CA SER A 17 15.87 34.77 -23.60
C SER A 17 16.90 35.12 -24.67
N ALA A 18 18.20 34.91 -24.40
CA ALA A 18 19.26 35.09 -25.38
C ALA A 18 19.16 34.08 -26.52
N ALA A 19 18.83 32.82 -26.24
CA ALA A 19 18.61 31.78 -27.25
C ALA A 19 17.38 32.08 -28.12
N ILE A 20 16.31 32.66 -27.56
CA ILE A 20 15.16 33.13 -28.33
C ILE A 20 15.56 34.33 -29.20
N ALA A 21 16.28 35.31 -28.65
CA ALA A 21 16.76 36.49 -29.38
C ALA A 21 17.72 36.12 -30.53
N LEU A 22 18.57 35.11 -30.34
CA LEU A 22 19.51 34.61 -31.36
C LEU A 22 18.83 33.68 -32.38
N SER A 23 17.78 32.97 -31.99
CA SER A 23 17.02 32.12 -32.92
C SER A 23 16.05 32.93 -33.79
N LEU A 24 15.63 34.12 -33.37
CA LEU A 24 14.77 35.03 -34.14
C LEU A 24 15.31 35.37 -35.54
N PRO A 25 16.56 35.84 -35.74
CA PRO A 25 17.11 36.11 -37.07
C PRO A 25 17.24 34.85 -37.94
N LEU A 26 17.60 33.73 -37.32
CA LEU A 26 17.76 32.45 -38.01
C LEU A 26 16.39 31.92 -38.48
N LEU A 27 15.38 31.98 -37.61
CA LEU A 27 13.99 31.66 -37.92
C LEU A 27 13.43 32.60 -38.99
N VAL A 28 13.68 33.91 -38.89
CA VAL A 28 13.22 34.90 -39.89
C VAL A 28 13.86 34.63 -41.25
N SER A 29 15.15 34.29 -41.31
CA SER A 29 15.82 33.98 -42.59
C SER A 29 15.35 32.65 -43.20
N PHE A 30 15.12 31.62 -42.37
CA PHE A 30 14.58 30.33 -42.79
C PHE A 30 13.10 30.41 -43.21
N LEU A 31 12.30 31.21 -42.50
CA LEU A 31 10.93 31.50 -42.88
C LEU A 31 10.91 32.36 -44.15
N ALA A 32 11.60 33.50 -44.22
CA ALA A 32 11.47 34.45 -45.33
C ALA A 32 11.71 33.86 -46.73
N GLY A 33 12.62 32.88 -46.89
CA GLY A 33 12.92 32.27 -48.19
C GLY A 33 11.79 31.39 -48.77
N ASN A 34 11.05 30.67 -47.92
CA ASN A 34 10.03 29.70 -48.34
C ASN A 34 8.61 30.08 -47.87
N PHE A 35 8.49 30.95 -46.86
CA PHE A 35 7.23 31.37 -46.25
C PHE A 35 6.41 32.25 -47.17
N LEU A 36 7.02 33.17 -47.93
CA LEU A 36 6.26 34.02 -48.87
C LEU A 36 5.62 33.21 -50.00
N ALA A 37 6.34 32.23 -50.56
CA ALA A 37 5.82 31.32 -51.58
C ALA A 37 4.74 30.37 -51.02
N PHE A 38 4.97 29.84 -49.81
CA PHE A 38 3.99 29.02 -49.10
C PHE A 38 2.74 29.82 -48.69
N TRP A 39 2.90 31.04 -48.23
CA TRP A 39 1.83 31.94 -47.81
C TRP A 39 0.96 32.37 -49.00
N ALA A 40 1.57 32.71 -50.14
CA ALA A 40 0.85 33.00 -51.37
C ALA A 40 0.06 31.79 -51.92
N PHE A 41 0.55 30.57 -51.69
CA PHE A 41 -0.17 29.34 -52.03
C PHE A 41 -1.34 29.06 -51.07
N VAL A 42 -1.14 29.26 -49.77
CA VAL A 42 -2.15 29.06 -48.71
C VAL A 42 -3.26 30.12 -48.78
N GLU A 43 -2.93 31.37 -49.10
CA GLU A 43 -3.88 32.49 -49.17
C GLU A 43 -4.83 32.38 -50.37
N ASN A 44 -4.35 31.85 -51.50
CA ASN A 44 -5.17 31.69 -52.70
C ASN A 44 -6.20 30.54 -52.58
N GLU A 45 -5.95 29.56 -51.72
CA GLU A 45 -6.81 28.38 -51.55
C GLU A 45 -7.52 28.41 -50.18
N LYS A 46 -8.73 28.99 -50.13
CA LYS A 46 -9.55 29.12 -48.90
C LYS A 46 -9.70 27.82 -48.10
N ILE A 47 -9.75 26.67 -48.78
CA ILE A 47 -9.88 25.34 -48.16
C ILE A 47 -8.61 24.97 -47.36
N PHE A 48 -7.44 25.37 -47.85
CA PHE A 48 -6.15 25.05 -47.23
C PHE A 48 -5.93 25.87 -45.96
N LEU A 49 -6.32 27.15 -45.98
CA LEU A 49 -6.26 28.04 -44.82
C LEU A 49 -7.15 27.54 -43.66
N VAL A 50 -8.39 27.17 -43.95
CA VAL A 50 -9.31 26.59 -42.94
C VAL A 50 -8.77 25.25 -42.42
N SER A 51 -8.19 24.41 -43.28
CA SER A 51 -7.61 23.13 -42.88
C SER A 51 -6.40 23.29 -41.95
N ILE A 52 -5.52 24.26 -42.23
CA ILE A 52 -4.37 24.58 -41.36
C ILE A 52 -4.85 25.13 -40.02
N GLU A 53 -5.83 26.04 -40.01
CA GLU A 53 -6.39 26.59 -38.79
C GLU A 53 -6.97 25.49 -37.88
N ILE A 54 -7.77 24.58 -38.44
CA ILE A 54 -8.32 23.44 -37.71
C ILE A 54 -7.20 22.54 -37.19
N ALA A 55 -6.20 22.23 -38.01
CA ALA A 55 -5.07 21.38 -37.61
C ALA A 55 -4.26 22.01 -36.46
N VAL A 56 -3.98 23.31 -36.54
CA VAL A 56 -3.28 24.07 -35.49
C VAL A 56 -4.13 24.12 -34.22
N ALA A 57 -5.43 24.39 -34.34
CA ALA A 57 -6.34 24.41 -33.19
C ALA A 57 -6.36 23.05 -32.47
N VAL A 58 -6.46 21.94 -33.21
CA VAL A 58 -6.41 20.59 -32.64
C VAL A 58 -5.07 20.32 -31.96
N LEU A 59 -3.95 20.70 -32.58
CA LEU A 59 -2.61 20.51 -32.00
C LEU A 59 -2.42 21.33 -30.72
N LEU A 60 -2.88 22.59 -30.70
CA LEU A 60 -2.84 23.44 -29.51
C LEU A 60 -3.69 22.85 -28.38
N VAL A 61 -4.91 22.39 -28.68
CA VAL A 61 -5.77 21.73 -27.68
C VAL A 61 -5.09 20.50 -27.09
N LEU A 62 -4.46 19.65 -27.92
CA LEU A 62 -3.71 18.49 -27.44
C LEU A 62 -2.50 18.89 -26.58
N PHE A 63 -1.75 19.90 -27.00
CA PHE A 63 -0.58 20.40 -26.29
C PHE A 63 -0.95 20.98 -24.92
N PHE A 64 -1.92 21.90 -24.86
CA PHE A 64 -2.38 22.49 -23.60
C PHE A 64 -2.99 21.45 -22.66
N ASN A 65 -3.75 20.48 -23.20
CA ASN A 65 -4.25 19.36 -22.40
C ASN A 65 -3.12 18.50 -21.82
N HIS A 66 -2.08 18.21 -22.61
CA HIS A 66 -0.94 17.44 -22.14
C HIS A 66 -0.15 18.20 -21.07
N MET A 67 0.11 19.49 -21.30
CA MET A 67 0.79 20.36 -20.36
C MET A 67 0.00 20.43 -19.04
N THR A 68 -1.29 20.73 -19.08
CA THR A 68 -2.12 20.81 -17.87
C THR A 68 -2.11 19.49 -17.08
N LYS A 69 -2.21 18.34 -17.78
CA LYS A 69 -2.09 17.01 -17.16
C LYS A 69 -0.72 16.78 -16.52
N TYR A 70 0.36 17.20 -17.18
CA TYR A 70 1.72 17.07 -16.65
C TYR A 70 1.91 17.89 -15.37
N TRP A 71 1.45 19.15 -15.37
CA TRP A 71 1.55 20.04 -14.22
C TRP A 71 0.73 19.52 -13.03
N ARG A 72 -0.50 19.07 -13.27
CA ARG A 72 -1.35 18.45 -12.24
C ARG A 72 -0.73 17.18 -11.66
N LYS A 73 -0.10 16.33 -12.48
CA LYS A 73 0.61 15.13 -11.98
C LYS A 73 1.79 15.49 -11.08
N ARG A 74 2.55 16.53 -11.44
CA ARG A 74 3.68 17.01 -10.64
C ARG A 74 3.20 17.58 -9.30
N ASP A 75 2.09 18.31 -9.32
CA ASP A 75 1.48 18.87 -8.11
C ASP A 75 0.97 17.76 -7.17
N LEU A 76 0.21 16.79 -7.68
CA LEU A 76 -0.22 15.62 -6.92
C LEU A 76 0.97 14.82 -6.35
N SER A 77 2.05 14.68 -7.11
CA SER A 77 3.27 14.02 -6.61
C SER A 77 3.95 14.79 -5.49
N ARG A 78 3.95 16.14 -5.55
CA ARG A 78 4.46 16.98 -4.46
C ARG A 78 3.59 16.84 -3.22
N MET A 79 2.26 16.87 -3.37
CA MET A 79 1.32 16.65 -2.27
C MET A 79 1.48 15.27 -1.63
N ALA A 80 1.64 14.22 -2.44
CA ALA A 80 1.88 12.87 -1.96
C ALA A 80 3.19 12.79 -1.15
N LYS A 81 4.28 13.37 -1.68
CA LYS A 81 5.56 13.45 -0.96
C LYS A 81 5.46 14.27 0.31
N SER A 82 4.72 15.39 0.32
CA SER A 82 4.54 16.19 1.53
C SER A 82 3.73 15.47 2.59
N ALA A 83 2.82 14.58 2.20
CA ALA A 83 2.11 13.68 3.11
C ALA A 83 2.97 12.46 3.55
N GLY A 84 4.19 12.31 3.04
CA GLY A 84 5.06 11.16 3.30
C GLY A 84 4.66 9.89 2.53
N LEU A 85 3.71 9.97 1.60
CA LEU A 85 3.23 8.84 0.81
C LEU A 85 4.29 8.41 -0.21
N ALA A 86 4.82 7.20 -0.02
CA ALA A 86 5.89 6.64 -0.84
C ALA A 86 5.38 5.66 -1.90
N LEU A 87 4.35 4.87 -1.59
CA LEU A 87 3.80 3.86 -2.48
C LEU A 87 2.31 3.65 -2.21
N VAL A 88 1.55 3.41 -3.28
CA VAL A 88 0.19 2.86 -3.19
C VAL A 88 0.21 1.55 -3.96
N ALA A 89 -0.07 0.44 -3.27
CA ALA A 89 -0.20 -0.86 -3.90
C ALA A 89 -1.66 -1.28 -3.93
N HIS A 90 -2.14 -1.66 -5.11
CA HIS A 90 -3.40 -2.36 -5.25
C HIS A 90 -3.13 -3.85 -5.20
N SER A 91 -4.04 -4.60 -4.58
CA SER A 91 -3.87 -6.02 -4.28
C SER A 91 -3.92 -6.96 -5.48
N ARG A 92 -4.24 -6.45 -6.68
CA ARG A 92 -4.56 -7.25 -7.88
C ARG A 92 -3.34 -7.65 -8.73
N GLY A 93 -2.11 -7.38 -8.30
CA GLY A 93 -0.91 -7.72 -9.09
C GLY A 93 0.13 -8.56 -8.34
N PHE A 94 0.55 -9.68 -8.93
CA PHE A 94 1.62 -10.53 -8.37
C PHE A 94 2.92 -9.75 -8.14
N PHE A 95 3.37 -8.97 -9.13
CA PHE A 95 4.57 -8.13 -8.99
C PHE A 95 4.42 -7.05 -7.91
N ALA A 96 3.22 -6.48 -7.77
CA ALA A 96 2.94 -5.48 -6.73
C ALA A 96 3.01 -6.11 -5.34
N ARG A 97 2.45 -7.32 -5.16
CA ARG A 97 2.55 -8.10 -3.91
C ARG A 97 3.99 -8.47 -3.59
N LYS A 98 4.75 -8.98 -4.56
CA LYS A 98 6.17 -9.32 -4.38
C LYS A 98 7.00 -8.11 -3.96
N LYS A 99 6.83 -6.98 -4.65
CA LYS A 99 7.52 -5.72 -4.33
C LYS A 99 7.15 -5.21 -2.93
N MET A 100 5.89 -5.35 -2.53
CA MET A 100 5.45 -4.98 -1.18
C MET A 100 6.06 -5.89 -0.11
N LYS A 101 6.07 -7.21 -0.35
CA LYS A 101 6.71 -8.19 0.53
C LYS A 101 8.19 -7.88 0.72
N GLU A 102 8.93 -7.67 -0.37
CA GLU A 102 10.34 -7.27 -0.31
C GLU A 102 10.55 -5.94 0.43
N LEU A 103 9.66 -4.96 0.24
CA LEU A 103 9.71 -3.69 0.97
C LEU A 103 9.53 -3.91 2.48
N LYS A 104 8.57 -4.74 2.88
CA LYS A 104 8.31 -5.04 4.29
C LYS A 104 9.44 -5.85 4.92
N GLU A 105 10.01 -6.81 4.21
CA GLU A 105 11.20 -7.57 4.63
C GLU A 105 12.42 -6.66 4.87
N ARG A 106 12.73 -5.78 3.91
CA ARG A 106 13.87 -4.86 4.03
C ARG A 106 13.74 -3.90 5.22
N ASN A 107 12.52 -3.46 5.54
CA ASN A 107 12.30 -2.50 6.62
C ASN A 107 12.01 -3.15 7.98
N GLY A 108 11.58 -4.42 8.01
CA GLY A 108 11.17 -5.11 9.24
C GLY A 108 12.23 -6.05 9.84
N PHE A 109 13.15 -6.60 9.05
CA PHE A 109 14.15 -7.54 9.57
C PHE A 109 15.06 -6.88 10.61
N GLY A 110 15.28 -7.57 11.73
CA GLY A 110 16.12 -7.10 12.84
C GLY A 110 15.59 -5.87 13.57
N ARG A 111 14.37 -5.41 13.29
CA ARG A 111 13.75 -4.24 13.94
C ARG A 111 12.61 -4.66 14.85
N ASP A 112 12.20 -3.74 15.72
CA ASP A 112 10.94 -3.86 16.44
C ASP A 112 9.80 -3.48 15.49
N ILE A 113 8.78 -4.34 15.45
CA ILE A 113 7.62 -4.14 14.57
C ILE A 113 6.36 -3.88 15.39
N MET A 114 5.46 -3.09 14.83
CA MET A 114 4.15 -2.84 15.42
C MET A 114 3.07 -3.18 14.40
N LEU A 115 2.12 -4.00 14.80
CA LEU A 115 1.09 -4.53 13.90
C LEU A 115 -0.27 -4.39 14.56
N MET A 116 -1.24 -3.84 13.82
CA MET A 116 -2.64 -3.82 14.18
C MET A 116 -3.45 -4.38 13.01
N GLY A 117 -4.28 -5.37 13.30
CA GLY A 117 -5.14 -5.99 12.29
C GLY A 117 -6.29 -6.76 12.93
N SER A 118 -7.18 -7.26 12.09
CA SER A 118 -8.36 -8.00 12.53
C SER A 118 -8.03 -9.43 12.95
N THR A 119 -7.50 -10.26 12.02
CA THR A 119 -7.23 -11.68 12.28
C THR A 119 -5.74 -12.02 12.33
N GLY A 120 -4.92 -11.44 11.46
CA GLY A 120 -3.49 -11.75 11.36
C GLY A 120 -3.14 -12.92 10.44
N TYR A 121 -4.09 -13.81 10.15
CA TYR A 121 -3.86 -15.06 9.41
C TYR A 121 -3.13 -14.87 8.08
N ARG A 122 -3.74 -14.17 7.11
CA ARG A 122 -3.12 -13.89 5.80
C ARG A 122 -1.93 -12.92 5.85
N THR A 123 -1.65 -12.34 7.02
CA THR A 123 -0.59 -11.33 7.16
C THR A 123 0.72 -12.00 7.60
N PHE A 124 0.65 -12.89 8.61
CA PHE A 124 1.85 -13.48 9.18
C PHE A 124 1.77 -14.97 9.53
N VAL A 125 0.58 -15.58 9.54
CA VAL A 125 0.46 -17.03 9.74
C VAL A 125 0.71 -17.74 8.42
N ASP A 126 0.01 -17.30 7.37
CA ASP A 126 0.18 -17.79 6.02
C ASP A 126 1.64 -17.58 5.54
N PRO A 127 2.36 -18.62 5.09
CA PRO A 127 3.71 -18.50 4.54
C PRO A 127 3.82 -17.52 3.36
N ASP A 128 2.75 -17.38 2.58
CA ASP A 128 2.67 -16.41 1.48
C ASP A 128 2.39 -14.99 1.96
N GLY A 129 1.95 -14.84 3.22
CA GLY A 129 1.77 -13.58 3.92
C GLY A 129 3.01 -12.68 3.85
N ASP A 130 2.74 -11.38 3.81
CA ASP A 130 3.77 -10.37 3.59
C ASP A 130 4.63 -10.06 4.83
N LEU A 131 4.17 -10.47 6.02
CA LEU A 131 4.91 -10.32 7.29
C LEU A 131 5.34 -11.64 7.92
N HIS A 132 5.03 -12.80 7.33
CA HIS A 132 5.38 -14.11 7.89
C HIS A 132 6.88 -14.23 8.21
N ARG A 133 7.73 -13.96 7.21
CA ARG A 133 9.19 -13.96 7.36
C ARG A 133 9.70 -12.81 8.22
N VAL A 134 9.00 -11.67 8.20
CA VAL A 134 9.36 -10.50 8.99
C VAL A 134 9.26 -10.80 10.47
N LEU A 135 8.16 -11.43 10.89
CA LEU A 135 7.94 -11.80 12.29
C LEU A 135 8.95 -12.84 12.79
N GLN A 136 9.33 -13.81 11.95
CA GLN A 136 10.39 -14.77 12.30
C GLN A 136 11.76 -14.10 12.53
N LYS A 137 12.05 -13.02 11.80
CA LYS A 137 13.38 -12.35 11.79
C LYS A 137 13.40 -10.98 12.47
N CYS A 138 12.31 -10.55 13.08
CA CYS A 138 12.25 -9.30 13.82
C CYS A 138 13.03 -9.40 15.14
N ARG A 139 13.35 -8.24 15.72
CA ARG A 139 13.92 -8.13 17.07
C ARG A 139 12.84 -8.34 18.13
N GLY A 140 11.68 -7.72 17.92
CA GLY A 140 10.50 -7.85 18.76
C GLY A 140 9.25 -7.37 18.04
N ALA A 141 8.08 -7.71 18.56
CA ALA A 141 6.81 -7.34 17.96
C ALA A 141 5.77 -6.95 19.00
N LYS A 142 5.05 -5.86 18.73
CA LYS A 142 3.83 -5.46 19.41
C LYS A 142 2.66 -5.67 18.47
N ILE A 143 1.78 -6.61 18.79
CA ILE A 143 0.72 -7.04 17.87
C ILE A 143 -0.63 -6.82 18.53
N MET A 144 -1.57 -6.24 17.79
CA MET A 144 -2.95 -6.03 18.20
C MET A 144 -3.89 -6.76 17.25
N LEU A 145 -4.67 -7.69 17.77
CA LEU A 145 -5.69 -8.43 17.03
C LEU A 145 -7.08 -8.24 17.66
N LEU A 146 -8.13 -8.54 16.91
CA LEU A 146 -9.47 -8.61 17.50
C LEU A 146 -9.52 -9.75 18.53
N ASP A 147 -10.22 -9.51 19.64
CA ASP A 147 -10.59 -10.57 20.55
C ASP A 147 -11.61 -11.50 19.86
N PRO A 148 -11.27 -12.80 19.66
CA PRO A 148 -12.12 -13.73 18.92
C PRO A 148 -13.44 -14.05 19.64
N LEU A 149 -13.57 -13.71 20.93
CA LEU A 149 -14.77 -13.97 21.73
C LEU A 149 -15.69 -12.75 21.82
N ARG A 150 -15.28 -11.58 21.31
CA ARG A 150 -16.00 -10.31 21.48
C ARG A 150 -16.79 -9.91 20.24
N GLU A 151 -17.73 -9.01 20.46
CA GLU A 151 -18.67 -8.56 19.44
C GLU A 151 -17.98 -7.94 18.21
N GLY A 152 -16.84 -7.26 18.35
CA GLY A 152 -16.14 -6.67 17.21
C GLY A 152 -15.63 -7.69 16.19
N ALA A 153 -15.22 -8.89 16.63
CA ALA A 153 -14.85 -9.97 15.72
C ALA A 153 -16.06 -10.50 14.95
N ILE A 154 -17.17 -10.74 15.67
CA ILE A 154 -18.43 -11.23 15.09
C ILE A 154 -19.01 -10.20 14.12
N ALA A 155 -19.06 -8.93 14.53
CA ALA A 155 -19.53 -7.82 13.71
C ALA A 155 -18.67 -7.68 12.45
N ARG A 156 -17.35 -7.85 12.56
CA ARG A 156 -16.48 -7.75 11.38
C ARG A 156 -16.72 -8.89 10.41
N ALA A 157 -16.81 -10.13 10.89
CA ALA A 157 -17.12 -11.28 10.05
C ALA A 157 -18.45 -11.09 9.31
N LYS A 158 -19.53 -10.73 10.03
CA LYS A 158 -20.85 -10.46 9.44
C LYS A 158 -20.88 -9.30 8.47
N SER A 159 -19.98 -8.32 8.63
CA SER A 159 -19.91 -7.17 7.72
C SER A 159 -19.27 -7.48 6.37
N LEU A 160 -18.65 -8.65 6.20
CA LEU A 160 -18.03 -9.03 4.93
C LEU A 160 -19.10 -9.63 4.01
N ALA A 161 -19.13 -9.20 2.75
CA ALA A 161 -20.04 -9.76 1.74
C ALA A 161 -19.54 -11.09 1.14
N ASP A 162 -18.58 -11.74 1.81
CA ASP A 162 -17.93 -12.96 1.36
C ASP A 162 -18.63 -14.18 1.99
N PRO A 163 -19.31 -15.04 1.18
CA PRO A 163 -20.01 -16.21 1.70
C PRO A 163 -19.07 -17.24 2.35
N ASP A 164 -17.77 -17.20 2.03
CA ASP A 164 -16.78 -18.12 2.58
C ASP A 164 -16.22 -17.65 3.94
N ILE A 165 -16.65 -16.50 4.45
CA ILE A 165 -16.19 -15.94 5.72
C ILE A 165 -17.34 -15.93 6.73
N SER A 166 -17.45 -17.01 7.50
CA SER A 166 -18.33 -17.07 8.66
C SER A 166 -17.65 -16.51 9.92
N PRO A 167 -18.41 -16.12 10.96
CA PRO A 167 -17.85 -15.75 12.27
C PRO A 167 -16.94 -16.81 12.87
N GLU A 168 -17.23 -18.09 12.65
CA GLU A 168 -16.47 -19.24 13.14
C GLU A 168 -15.11 -19.34 12.42
N ILE A 169 -15.09 -19.21 11.10
CA ILE A 169 -13.83 -19.18 10.31
C ILE A 169 -12.99 -17.97 10.72
N PHE A 170 -13.62 -16.81 10.89
CA PHE A 170 -12.92 -15.58 11.30
C PHE A 170 -12.28 -15.73 12.68
N ARG A 171 -13.02 -16.37 13.60
CA ARG A 171 -12.55 -16.72 14.93
C ARG A 171 -11.37 -17.68 14.87
N GLU A 172 -11.48 -18.74 14.08
CA GLU A 172 -10.41 -19.72 13.87
C GLU A 172 -9.14 -19.05 13.33
N GLN A 173 -9.27 -18.12 12.38
CA GLN A 173 -8.13 -17.37 11.86
C GLN A 173 -7.39 -16.56 12.94
N ILE A 174 -8.13 -15.98 13.89
CA ILE A 174 -7.52 -15.28 15.04
C ILE A 174 -6.81 -16.29 15.95
N ILE A 175 -7.45 -17.42 16.29
CA ILE A 175 -6.88 -18.46 17.15
C ILE A 175 -5.58 -19.00 16.54
N ARG A 176 -5.57 -19.39 15.26
CA ARG A 176 -4.36 -19.81 14.54
C ARG A 176 -3.27 -18.74 14.53
N SER A 177 -3.65 -17.47 14.56
CA SER A 177 -2.71 -16.36 14.68
C SER A 177 -2.11 -16.25 16.07
N ILE A 178 -2.90 -16.47 17.12
CA ILE A 178 -2.41 -16.56 18.51
C ILE A 178 -1.43 -17.74 18.63
N ASP A 179 -1.80 -18.94 18.15
CA ASP A 179 -0.94 -20.13 18.21
C ASP A 179 0.40 -19.93 17.51
N PHE A 180 0.40 -19.30 16.35
CA PHE A 180 1.63 -18.92 15.65
C PHE A 180 2.52 -17.99 16.50
N LEU A 181 1.92 -17.02 17.19
CA LEU A 181 2.66 -16.10 18.07
C LEU A 181 3.18 -16.80 19.32
N LYS A 182 2.44 -17.76 19.89
CA LYS A 182 2.92 -18.64 20.97
C LYS A 182 4.16 -19.43 20.52
N GLY A 183 4.13 -19.98 19.30
CA GLY A 183 5.29 -20.63 18.69
C GLY A 183 6.51 -19.70 18.58
N LEU A 184 6.33 -18.45 18.16
CA LEU A 184 7.42 -17.47 18.10
C LEU A 184 7.93 -17.08 19.49
N LYS A 185 7.04 -16.93 20.46
CA LYS A 185 7.39 -16.64 21.86
C LYS A 185 8.22 -17.78 22.47
N GLY A 186 7.84 -19.04 22.23
CA GLY A 186 8.59 -20.23 22.63
C GLY A 186 10.00 -20.29 22.04
N ALA A 187 10.20 -19.72 20.84
CA ALA A 187 11.51 -19.50 20.23
C ALA A 187 12.28 -18.28 20.80
N GLN A 188 11.92 -17.83 22.01
CA GLN A 188 12.51 -16.69 22.74
C GLN A 188 12.45 -15.34 22.03
N LYS A 189 11.48 -15.13 21.13
CA LYS A 189 11.25 -13.81 20.53
C LYS A 189 10.48 -12.91 21.50
N ASN A 190 10.83 -11.62 21.49
CA ASN A 190 10.11 -10.61 22.27
C ASN A 190 8.79 -10.24 21.57
N ILE A 191 7.79 -11.11 21.69
CA ILE A 191 6.45 -10.93 21.13
C ILE A 191 5.48 -10.56 22.25
N ARG A 192 4.69 -9.51 22.02
CA ARG A 192 3.60 -9.06 22.88
C ARG A 192 2.32 -8.95 22.06
N LEU A 193 1.22 -9.42 22.62
CA LEU A 193 -0.08 -9.44 21.96
C LEU A 193 -1.10 -8.69 22.82
N LYS A 194 -1.91 -7.83 22.20
CA LYS A 194 -3.10 -7.23 22.80
C LYS A 194 -4.35 -7.62 22.00
N LEU A 195 -5.44 -7.90 22.69
CA LEU A 195 -6.72 -8.25 22.06
C LEU A 195 -7.73 -7.12 22.29
N TYR A 196 -8.13 -6.44 21.22
CA TYR A 196 -9.08 -5.32 21.30
C TYR A 196 -10.48 -5.78 20.88
N GLN A 197 -11.50 -5.13 21.47
CA GLN A 197 -12.88 -5.61 21.39
C GLN A 197 -13.67 -4.99 20.23
N ASP A 198 -13.32 -3.78 19.81
CA ASP A 198 -14.07 -3.02 18.81
C ASP A 198 -13.65 -3.33 17.37
N MET A 199 -14.56 -3.16 16.41
CA MET A 199 -14.22 -3.31 14.99
C MET A 199 -13.07 -2.34 14.58
N PRO A 200 -11.98 -2.84 13.96
CA PRO A 200 -10.89 -1.97 13.56
C PRO A 200 -11.27 -1.13 12.34
N LEU A 201 -10.89 0.15 12.37
CA LEU A 201 -10.99 1.04 11.21
C LEU A 201 -9.82 0.87 10.25
N LEU A 202 -8.63 0.57 10.80
CA LEU A 202 -7.37 0.55 10.06
C LEU A 202 -6.60 -0.75 10.35
N LYS A 203 -6.01 -1.30 9.29
CA LYS A 203 -4.91 -2.27 9.37
C LYS A 203 -3.60 -1.48 9.28
N LEU A 204 -2.73 -1.61 10.27
CA LEU A 204 -1.47 -0.89 10.36
C LEU A 204 -0.30 -1.85 10.53
N ALA A 205 0.77 -1.64 9.77
CA ALA A 205 2.05 -2.31 10.00
C ALA A 205 3.18 -1.28 9.98
N ILE A 206 3.86 -1.13 11.10
CA ILE A 206 4.97 -0.20 11.31
C ILE A 206 6.25 -1.02 11.39
N LEU A 207 7.14 -0.78 10.44
CA LEU A 207 8.36 -1.54 10.19
C LEU A 207 9.53 -0.54 10.15
N GLY A 208 10.01 -0.15 11.34
CA GLY A 208 10.99 0.93 11.45
C GLY A 208 10.49 2.21 10.77
N ASP A 209 11.20 2.66 9.74
CA ASP A 209 10.94 3.95 9.06
C ASP A 209 9.82 3.87 8.00
N THR A 210 9.11 2.75 7.92
CA THR A 210 8.03 2.53 6.95
C THR A 210 6.76 2.11 7.66
N LEU A 211 5.63 2.68 7.26
CA LEU A 211 4.32 2.41 7.81
C LEU A 211 3.35 2.08 6.66
N CYS A 212 2.70 0.92 6.75
CA CYS A 212 1.68 0.47 5.80
C CYS A 212 0.29 0.61 6.42
N VAL A 213 -0.65 1.19 5.68
CA VAL A 213 -2.05 1.38 6.08
C VAL A 213 -2.98 0.76 5.06
N ARG A 214 -3.99 0.02 5.54
CA ARG A 214 -5.21 -0.27 4.78
C ARG A 214 -6.42 0.11 5.61
N HIS A 215 -7.46 0.58 4.93
CA HIS A 215 -8.76 0.82 5.55
C HIS A 215 -9.58 -0.47 5.58
N TYR A 216 -10.26 -0.75 6.68
CA TYR A 216 -11.27 -1.81 6.74
C TYR A 216 -12.61 -1.26 6.26
N HIS A 217 -12.99 -1.60 5.03
CA HIS A 217 -14.29 -1.21 4.49
C HIS A 217 -15.40 -2.18 4.93
N THR A 218 -16.59 -1.64 5.20
CA THR A 218 -17.81 -2.42 5.45
C THR A 218 -18.25 -3.10 4.15
N GLY A 219 -18.29 -4.42 4.11
CA GLY A 219 -18.68 -5.18 2.90
C GLY A 219 -17.52 -5.79 2.13
N LEU A 220 -16.30 -5.24 2.20
CA LEU A 220 -15.16 -5.71 1.41
C LEU A 220 -14.06 -6.32 2.27
N HIS A 221 -13.38 -7.33 1.72
CA HIS A 221 -12.20 -7.89 2.35
C HIS A 221 -11.05 -6.86 2.37
N VAL A 222 -10.22 -6.85 3.42
CA VAL A 222 -9.10 -5.88 3.55
C VAL A 222 -8.04 -6.07 2.47
N ASP A 223 -8.00 -7.25 1.86
CA ASP A 223 -7.12 -7.54 0.72
C ASP A 223 -7.65 -6.96 -0.58
N GLU A 224 -8.88 -6.47 -0.67
CA GLU A 224 -9.36 -5.74 -1.85
C GLU A 224 -9.02 -4.25 -1.77
N MET A 225 -8.77 -3.76 -0.56
CA MET A 225 -8.48 -2.36 -0.28
C MET A 225 -7.02 -2.02 -0.66
N PRO A 226 -6.77 -0.81 -1.20
CA PRO A 226 -5.42 -0.35 -1.50
C PRO A 226 -4.59 -0.22 -0.21
N GLU A 227 -3.30 -0.52 -0.33
CA GLU A 227 -2.31 -0.34 0.73
C GLU A 227 -1.49 0.92 0.47
N TYR A 228 -1.55 1.84 1.42
CA TYR A 228 -0.80 3.08 1.41
C TYR A 228 0.44 2.91 2.27
N VAL A 229 1.60 3.27 1.71
CA VAL A 229 2.87 3.20 2.42
C VAL A 229 3.39 4.60 2.66
N PHE A 230 3.58 4.94 3.93
CA PHE A 230 4.16 6.18 4.39
C PHE A 230 5.59 5.93 4.87
N ARG A 231 6.49 6.86 4.57
CA ARG A 231 7.84 6.86 5.11
C ARG A 231 7.96 7.85 6.25
N HIS A 232 8.72 7.47 7.26
CA HIS A 232 9.19 8.39 8.26
C HIS A 232 10.23 9.30 7.61
N ASP A 233 9.93 10.60 7.56
CA ASP A 233 10.84 11.62 7.10
C ASP A 233 10.86 12.78 8.11
N ARG A 234 11.71 13.77 7.84
CA ARG A 234 11.82 14.96 8.69
C ARG A 234 10.70 15.98 8.43
N ASN A 235 9.74 15.67 7.57
CA ASN A 235 8.69 16.60 7.21
C ASN A 235 7.57 16.52 8.28
N PRO A 236 7.30 17.61 9.02
CA PRO A 236 6.28 17.59 10.06
C PRO A 236 4.86 17.38 9.51
N GLY A 237 4.62 17.64 8.21
CA GLY A 237 3.34 17.40 7.55
C GLY A 237 3.11 15.95 7.10
N GLY A 238 4.06 15.04 7.33
CA GLY A 238 3.95 13.64 6.95
C GLY A 238 2.92 12.87 7.81
N LEU A 239 2.16 11.98 7.18
CA LEU A 239 1.13 11.19 7.86
C LEU A 239 1.67 9.99 8.64
N TYR A 240 2.97 9.67 8.53
CA TYR A 240 3.60 8.61 9.31
C TYR A 240 3.39 8.83 10.82
N ASN A 241 3.69 10.03 11.33
CA ASN A 241 3.64 10.31 12.76
C ASN A 241 2.21 10.22 13.33
N PRO A 242 1.18 10.80 12.70
CA PRO A 242 -0.21 10.58 13.13
C PRO A 242 -0.61 9.10 13.24
N PHE A 243 -0.29 8.26 12.26
CA PHE A 243 -0.61 6.83 12.33
C PHE A 243 0.22 6.08 13.38
N TYR A 244 1.48 6.46 13.54
CA TYR A 244 2.34 5.93 14.60
C TYR A 244 1.77 6.26 15.99
N GLN A 245 1.36 7.50 16.22
CA GLN A 245 0.73 7.93 17.46
C GLN A 245 -0.62 7.25 17.68
N TYR A 246 -1.41 7.05 16.63
CA TYR A 246 -2.65 6.27 16.72
C TYR A 246 -2.39 4.84 17.24
N PHE A 247 -1.37 4.16 16.71
CA PHE A 247 -0.98 2.84 17.22
C PHE A 247 -0.54 2.91 18.68
N LEU A 248 0.32 3.86 19.05
CA LEU A 248 0.80 3.99 20.44
C LEU A 248 -0.34 4.29 21.43
N ASN A 249 -1.28 5.15 21.06
CA ASN A 249 -2.43 5.46 21.90
C ASN A 249 -3.29 4.22 22.13
N ARG A 250 -3.57 3.42 21.09
CA ARG A 250 -4.29 2.15 21.22
C ARG A 250 -3.48 1.10 21.98
N TRP A 251 -2.16 1.06 21.81
CA TRP A 251 -1.31 0.14 22.53
C TRP A 251 -1.27 0.43 24.04
N SER A 252 -1.22 1.71 24.41
CA SER A 252 -1.19 2.17 25.80
C SER A 252 -2.58 2.25 26.45
N ASP A 253 -3.64 1.92 25.71
CA ASP A 253 -5.01 1.89 26.20
C ASP A 253 -5.18 0.79 27.28
N PRO A 254 -5.54 1.14 28.52
CA PRO A 254 -5.73 0.18 29.60
C PRO A 254 -6.97 -0.71 29.40
N ASP A 255 -7.93 -0.27 28.59
CA ASP A 255 -9.16 -1.04 28.31
C ASP A 255 -8.88 -2.20 27.34
N ILE A 256 -7.72 -2.21 26.70
CA ILE A 256 -7.27 -3.29 25.82
C ILE A 256 -6.31 -4.20 26.59
N PRO A 257 -6.75 -5.42 26.99
CA PRO A 257 -5.92 -6.35 27.72
C PRO A 257 -4.75 -6.86 26.87
N GLU A 258 -3.65 -7.15 27.55
CA GLU A 258 -2.53 -7.90 27.00
C GLU A 258 -2.80 -9.40 27.15
N TYR A 259 -2.60 -10.15 26.07
CA TYR A 259 -2.70 -11.60 26.09
C TYR A 259 -1.35 -12.20 26.49
N ASP A 260 -1.35 -12.92 27.60
CA ASP A 260 -0.20 -13.68 28.07
C ASP A 260 -0.06 -14.95 27.23
N LEU A 261 0.91 -14.94 26.30
CA LEU A 261 1.14 -16.05 25.37
C LEU A 261 1.62 -17.33 26.07
N ASP A 262 2.08 -17.25 27.33
CA ASP A 262 2.59 -18.38 28.09
C ASP A 262 1.49 -19.04 28.95
N THR A 263 0.54 -18.26 29.48
CA THR A 263 -0.50 -18.76 30.41
C THR A 263 -1.91 -18.77 29.85
N ASP A 264 -2.15 -18.24 28.65
CA ASP A 264 -3.49 -18.10 28.06
C ASP A 264 -4.45 -17.26 28.90
N GLU A 265 -3.95 -16.12 29.37
CA GLU A 265 -4.70 -15.20 30.22
C GLU A 265 -4.69 -13.77 29.66
N LEU A 266 -5.79 -13.07 29.88
CA LEU A 266 -5.93 -11.65 29.61
C LEU A 266 -5.48 -10.86 30.83
N VAL A 267 -4.43 -10.07 30.66
CA VAL A 267 -3.80 -9.23 31.68
C VAL A 267 -4.20 -7.77 31.45
N TYR A 268 -4.94 -7.22 32.39
CA TYR A 268 -5.34 -5.82 32.40
C TYR A 268 -4.34 -5.02 33.23
N ARG A 269 -3.81 -3.96 32.63
CA ARG A 269 -2.85 -3.06 33.24
C ARG A 269 -3.43 -1.66 33.34
N ASP A 270 -3.12 -0.96 34.41
CA ASP A 270 -3.44 0.46 34.52
C ASP A 270 -2.53 1.33 33.62
N ARG A 271 -2.73 2.65 33.68
CA ARG A 271 -1.90 3.62 32.94
C ARG A 271 -0.44 3.66 33.41
N THR A 272 -0.13 3.14 34.60
CA THR A 272 1.24 3.06 35.14
C THR A 272 1.95 1.77 34.70
N GLY A 273 1.22 0.83 34.08
CA GLY A 273 1.72 -0.47 33.65
C GLY A 273 1.58 -1.57 34.70
N THR A 274 0.98 -1.25 35.85
CA THR A 274 0.75 -2.17 36.97
C THR A 274 -0.41 -3.11 36.63
N GLU A 275 -0.24 -4.40 36.90
CA GLU A 275 -1.30 -5.40 36.71
C GLU A 275 -2.42 -5.16 37.72
N VAL A 276 -3.65 -5.00 37.23
CA VAL A 276 -4.84 -4.75 38.06
C VAL A 276 -5.74 -5.97 38.10
N ARG A 277 -5.82 -6.71 36.99
CA ARG A 277 -6.72 -7.85 36.84
C ARG A 277 -6.15 -8.84 35.84
N ARG A 278 -6.38 -10.12 36.10
CA ARG A 278 -6.05 -11.23 35.20
C ARG A 278 -7.28 -12.12 35.05
N GLU A 279 -7.63 -12.45 33.82
CA GLU A 279 -8.79 -13.27 33.48
C GLU A 279 -8.31 -14.44 32.62
N LYS A 280 -8.81 -15.65 32.87
CA LYS A 280 -8.55 -16.76 31.95
C LYS A 280 -9.17 -16.43 30.60
N PHE A 281 -8.41 -16.63 29.53
CA PHE A 281 -8.96 -16.60 28.19
C PHE A 281 -9.77 -17.88 28.01
N ASN A 282 -11.07 -17.83 28.32
CA ASN A 282 -11.94 -18.99 28.41
C ASN A 282 -11.65 -20.01 27.29
N ASP A 283 -11.26 -21.21 27.73
CA ASP A 283 -10.88 -22.34 26.87
C ASP A 283 -11.98 -22.63 25.86
N ILE A 284 -11.74 -22.18 24.63
CA ILE A 284 -12.19 -22.89 23.44
C ILE A 284 -10.92 -23.30 22.71
N THR A 285 -10.03 -23.91 23.48
CA THR A 285 -8.95 -24.72 22.98
C THR A 285 -9.53 -26.13 22.84
N MET A 286 -9.53 -26.67 21.62
CA MET A 286 -9.75 -28.09 21.30
C MET A 286 -11.21 -28.61 21.25
N ALA A 287 -12.00 -28.08 20.32
CA ALA A 287 -12.83 -28.95 19.47
C ALA A 287 -12.34 -28.83 18.02
N VAL A 288 -11.01 -28.93 17.84
CA VAL A 288 -10.44 -29.23 16.53
C VAL A 288 -10.65 -30.72 16.34
N GLY A 289 -11.81 -31.07 15.78
CA GLY A 289 -12.02 -32.36 15.19
C GLY A 289 -10.91 -32.60 14.17
N GLU A 290 -10.27 -33.74 14.34
CA GLU A 290 -9.51 -34.47 13.34
C GLU A 290 -10.21 -34.35 11.98
N TRP A 291 -9.67 -33.52 11.09
CA TRP A 291 -9.99 -33.52 9.68
C TRP A 291 -8.71 -33.85 8.95
N ASP A 292 -8.69 -35.09 8.44
CA ASP A 292 -7.71 -35.59 7.50
C ASP A 292 -7.40 -34.52 6.44
N VAL A 293 -6.12 -34.19 6.35
CA VAL A 293 -5.58 -33.58 5.13
C VAL A 293 -5.89 -34.58 4.02
N PRO A 294 -6.70 -34.27 3.00
CA PRO A 294 -6.86 -35.19 1.89
C PRO A 294 -5.51 -35.29 1.21
N GLU A 295 -4.91 -36.46 1.38
CA GLU A 295 -3.80 -36.95 0.59
C GLU A 295 -4.14 -36.67 -0.88
N LYS A 296 -3.21 -35.99 -1.56
CA LYS A 296 -3.33 -35.63 -2.98
C LYS A 296 -3.55 -36.90 -3.80
N SER A 297 -4.81 -37.26 -4.01
CA SER A 297 -5.21 -38.18 -5.06
C SER A 297 -5.02 -37.46 -6.40
N GLY A 298 -4.33 -38.16 -7.31
CA GLY A 298 -3.81 -37.60 -8.55
C GLY A 298 -4.88 -36.95 -9.41
N CYS A 299 -4.59 -35.74 -9.87
CA CYS A 299 -5.21 -35.21 -11.07
C CYS A 299 -4.10 -34.92 -12.08
N ALA A 300 -4.14 -35.68 -13.17
CA ALA A 300 -3.24 -35.60 -14.29
C ALA A 300 -3.18 -34.18 -14.84
N VAL A 301 -1.99 -33.56 -14.77
CA VAL A 301 -1.68 -32.37 -15.56
C VAL A 301 -1.45 -32.84 -16.98
N GLN A 302 -2.51 -32.84 -17.79
CA GLN A 302 -2.37 -32.87 -19.23
C GLN A 302 -1.78 -31.54 -19.69
N ASN A 303 -0.58 -31.65 -20.26
CA ASN A 303 0.11 -30.61 -20.98
C ASN A 303 -0.79 -30.03 -22.08
N LEU A 304 -1.15 -28.75 -21.94
CA LEU A 304 -1.57 -27.92 -23.06
C LEU A 304 -0.64 -26.71 -23.11
N ALA A 305 0.52 -26.95 -23.72
CA ALA A 305 1.37 -25.90 -24.23
C ALA A 305 0.62 -25.19 -25.36
N PHE A 306 0.24 -23.94 -25.11
CA PHE A 306 -0.15 -23.00 -26.16
C PHE A 306 1.08 -22.67 -27.00
N ALA A 307 1.23 -23.34 -28.14
CA ALA A 307 2.13 -22.95 -29.20
C ALA A 307 1.42 -21.92 -30.11
N PHE A 308 1.83 -20.67 -29.98
CA PHE A 308 1.65 -19.64 -31.00
C PHE A 308 2.51 -20.01 -32.23
N GLY A 309 1.94 -20.04 -33.44
CA GLY A 309 2.76 -20.01 -34.65
C GLY A 309 2.12 -20.48 -35.96
N ARG A 310 1.75 -19.48 -36.78
CA ARG A 310 1.73 -19.45 -38.26
C ARG A 310 0.59 -20.14 -39.04
N GLU A 311 -0.27 -19.25 -39.53
CA GLU A 311 -0.66 -19.05 -40.93
C GLU A 311 -0.52 -20.22 -41.93
N LYS A 312 -1.68 -20.50 -42.54
CA LYS A 312 -1.92 -21.29 -43.74
C LYS A 312 -1.15 -20.77 -44.96
N VAL A 313 -0.58 -21.70 -45.73
CA VAL A 313 -0.10 -21.49 -47.11
C VAL A 313 -0.39 -22.79 -47.89
N TYR A 314 -1.21 -22.68 -48.95
CA TYR A 314 -1.50 -23.57 -50.12
C TYR A 314 -1.66 -25.10 -49.88
N ALA A 315 -2.57 -25.84 -50.51
CA ALA A 315 -3.40 -25.69 -51.70
C ALA A 315 -4.70 -26.50 -51.55
#